data_AF-A0A7G8BCA8-F1
#
_entry.id   AF-A0A7G8BCA8-F1
#
_cell.length_a   1.000
_cell.length_b   1.000
_cell.length_c   1.000
_cell.angle_alpha   90.00
_cell.angle_beta   90.00
_cell.angle_gamma   90.00
#
_symmetry.space_group_name_H-M   'P 1'
#
loop_
_entity.id
_entity.type
_entity.pdbx_description
1 polymer ?
#
loop_
_entity_poly.entity_id
_entity_poly.type
_entity_poly.pdbx_seq_one_letter_code
_entity_poly.pdbx_strand_id
1 'polypeptide(L)'
;MRSELVFGAMAHISNQFLLTKLAAKATRKLHRPNTRIQETMNAVLVRFSRANPVAGEQPATRLQVVSSVAEVPSNGTHLKQSVA
;
A
#
# COMPACT_ATOMS: atom_id res chain seq x y z
N MET A 1 7.12 -19.62 -3.75
CA MET A 1 7.31 -19.05 -2.40
C MET A 1 7.27 -20.18 -1.38
N ARG A 2 7.77 -19.94 -0.16
CA ARG A 2 7.75 -20.89 0.96
C ARG A 2 6.59 -20.52 1.90
N SER A 3 5.58 -21.39 2.02
CA SER A 3 4.33 -21.07 2.75
C SER A 3 4.55 -20.95 4.26
N GLU A 4 5.50 -21.71 4.81
CA GLU A 4 5.89 -21.64 6.22
C GLU A 4 6.38 -20.24 6.65
N LEU A 5 7.00 -19.50 5.72
CA LEU A 5 7.44 -18.12 5.98
C LEU A 5 6.27 -17.13 6.02
N VAL A 6 5.20 -17.39 5.26
CA VAL A 6 3.99 -16.56 5.27
C VAL A 6 3.23 -16.79 6.57
N PHE A 7 3.04 -18.05 6.99
CA PHE A 7 2.41 -18.36 8.27
C PHE A 7 3.18 -17.78 9.46
N GLY A 8 4.51 -17.88 9.45
CA GLY A 8 5.36 -17.26 10.48
C GLY A 8 5.23 -15.73 10.52
N ALA A 9 5.11 -15.06 9.37
CA ALA A 9 4.90 -13.61 9.31
C ALA A 9 3.50 -13.19 9.78
N MET A 10 2.46 -13.99 9.51
CA MET A 10 1.09 -13.72 9.95
C MET A 10 0.91 -13.73 11.48
N ALA A 11 1.78 -14.43 12.22
CA ALA A 11 1.80 -14.38 13.68
C ALA A 11 2.09 -12.97 14.25
N HIS A 12 2.80 -12.12 13.49
CA HIS A 12 3.10 -10.73 13.86
C HIS A 12 2.27 -9.70 13.09
N ILE A 13 1.79 -10.05 11.89
CA ILE A 13 0.98 -9.20 11.01
C ILE A 13 -0.27 -9.96 10.57
N SER A 14 -1.30 -9.97 11.42
CA SER A 14 -2.54 -10.73 11.21
C SER A 14 -3.32 -10.30 9.95
N ASN A 15 -3.23 -9.03 9.55
CA ASN A 15 -3.86 -8.53 8.34
C ASN A 15 -3.03 -8.89 7.09
N GLN A 16 -3.51 -9.84 6.29
CA GLN A 16 -2.84 -10.35 5.09
C GLN A 16 -2.61 -9.28 4.00
N PHE A 17 -3.52 -8.32 3.84
CA PHE A 17 -3.36 -7.21 2.89
C PHE A 17 -2.24 -6.26 3.34
N LEU A 18 -2.15 -5.97 4.64
CA LEU A 18 -1.07 -5.19 5.23
C LEU A 18 0.27 -5.92 5.11
N LEU A 19 0.32 -7.21 5.44
CA LEU A 19 1.49 -8.07 5.26
C LEU A 19 1.99 -8.01 3.80
N THR A 20 1.09 -8.17 2.84
CA THR A 20 1.41 -8.14 1.39
C THR A 20 1.90 -6.75 0.95
N LYS A 21 1.28 -5.67 1.44
CA LYS A 21 1.69 -4.28 1.16
C LYS A 21 3.09 -3.97 1.72
N LEU A 22 3.36 -4.40 2.96
CA LEU A 22 4.65 -4.21 3.63
C LEU A 22 5.75 -5.07 2.99
N ALA A 23 5.46 -6.33 2.65
CA ALA A 23 6.38 -7.20 1.92
C ALA A 23 6.68 -6.63 0.53
N ALA A 24 5.65 -6.14 -0.16
CA ALA A 24 5.72 -5.31 -1.38
C ALA A 24 6.74 -4.16 -1.27
N LYS A 25 6.56 -3.30 -0.27
CA LYS A 25 7.40 -2.13 0.03
C LYS A 25 8.85 -2.55 0.36
N ALA A 26 9.03 -3.52 1.25
CA ALA A 26 10.33 -3.98 1.71
C ALA A 26 11.13 -4.67 0.60
N THR A 27 10.51 -5.56 -0.17
CA THR A 27 11.16 -6.27 -1.28
C THR A 27 11.69 -5.29 -2.33
N ARG A 28 10.88 -4.29 -2.74
CA ARG A 28 11.35 -3.25 -3.67
C ARG A 28 12.52 -2.42 -3.12
N LYS A 29 12.57 -2.14 -1.81
CA LYS A 29 13.65 -1.36 -1.18
C LYS A 29 14.93 -2.16 -0.90
N LEU A 30 14.85 -3.49 -0.79
CA LEU A 30 15.98 -4.36 -0.41
C LEU A 30 16.51 -5.21 -1.57
N HIS A 31 15.79 -5.26 -2.68
CA HIS A 31 16.22 -6.00 -3.87
C HIS A 31 17.48 -5.38 -4.49
N ARG A 32 18.40 -6.24 -4.94
CA ARG A 32 19.63 -5.86 -5.63
C ARG A 32 19.62 -6.40 -7.06
N PRO A 33 20.16 -5.67 -8.04
CA PRO A 33 20.44 -6.23 -9.37
C PRO A 33 21.18 -7.58 -9.26
N ASN A 34 20.89 -8.50 -10.17
CA ASN A 34 21.46 -9.85 -10.22
C ASN A 34 21.11 -10.79 -9.04
N THR A 35 20.28 -10.36 -8.09
CA THR A 35 19.63 -11.28 -7.14
C THR A 35 18.28 -11.73 -7.68
N ARG A 36 17.79 -12.93 -7.31
CA ARG A 36 16.43 -13.34 -7.64
C ARG A 36 15.44 -12.68 -6.67
N ILE A 37 14.38 -12.05 -7.17
CA ILE A 37 13.34 -11.39 -6.34
C ILE A 37 12.79 -12.32 -5.25
N GLN A 38 12.68 -13.62 -5.54
CA GLN A 38 12.26 -14.64 -4.58
C GLN A 38 13.17 -14.70 -3.33
N GLU A 39 14.49 -14.57 -3.48
CA GLU A 39 15.43 -14.59 -2.35
C GLU A 39 15.25 -13.36 -1.46
N THR A 40 15.09 -12.18 -2.08
CA THR A 40 14.75 -10.94 -1.36
C THR A 40 13.43 -11.10 -0.60
N MET A 41 12.39 -11.64 -1.25
CA MET A 41 11.07 -11.84 -0.64
C MET A 41 11.11 -12.84 0.53
N ASN A 42 11.84 -13.95 0.38
CA ASN A 42 12.04 -14.93 1.46
C ASN A 42 12.73 -14.27 2.66
N ALA A 43 13.79 -13.50 2.45
CA ALA A 43 14.50 -12.78 3.52
C ALA A 43 13.61 -11.74 4.24
N VAL A 44 12.75 -11.04 3.49
CA VAL A 44 11.73 -10.13 4.06
C VAL A 44 10.74 -10.88 4.96
N LEU A 45 10.20 -12.01 4.49
CA LEU A 45 9.26 -12.82 5.28
C LEU A 45 9.91 -13.43 6.54
N VAL A 46 11.17 -13.88 6.46
CA VAL A 46 11.96 -14.34 7.63
C VAL A 46 12.16 -13.21 8.65
N ARG A 47 12.25 -11.94 8.22
CA ARG A 47 12.33 -10.81 9.14
C ARG A 47 10.98 -10.54 9.81
N PHE A 48 9.89 -10.61 9.05
CA PHE A 48 8.53 -10.42 9.59
C PHE A 48 8.09 -11.56 10.52
N SER A 49 8.63 -12.77 10.38
CA SER A 49 8.37 -13.88 11.33
C SER A 49 9.15 -13.78 12.65
N ARG A 50 10.03 -12.78 12.80
CA ARG A 50 10.86 -12.56 14.00
C ARG A 50 10.58 -11.23 14.70
N ALA A 51 10.03 -10.24 13.99
CA ALA A 51 9.72 -8.93 14.54
C ALA A 51 8.55 -8.29 13.79
N ASN A 52 7.62 -7.69 14.53
CA ASN A 52 6.55 -6.88 13.95
C ASN A 52 7.13 -5.56 13.40
N PRO A 53 7.12 -5.33 12.07
CA PRO A 53 7.65 -4.09 11.48
C PRO A 53 6.84 -2.84 11.84
N VAL A 54 5.57 -3.00 12.25
CA VAL A 54 4.68 -1.90 12.63
C VAL A 54 4.96 -1.40 14.05
N ALA A 55 5.55 -2.23 14.92
CA ALA A 55 5.79 -1.88 16.32
C ALA A 55 6.84 -0.76 16.53
N GLY A 56 7.64 -0.45 15.51
CA GLY A 56 8.64 0.63 15.53
C GLY A 56 8.39 1.76 14.50
N GLU A 57 7.42 1.63 13.60
CA GLU A 57 7.03 2.72 12.70
C GLU A 57 6.08 3.67 13.49
N GLN A 58 6.64 4.77 14.03
CA GLN A 58 5.85 5.99 14.28
C GLN A 58 5.02 6.31 13.02
N PRO A 59 3.77 6.81 13.14
CA PRO A 59 2.86 6.99 12.00
C PRO A 59 3.24 8.16 11.09
N ALA A 60 4.43 8.08 10.48
CA ALA A 60 4.91 9.00 9.48
C ALA A 60 4.09 8.83 8.19
N THR A 61 3.46 9.93 7.79
CA THR A 61 2.71 10.08 6.53
C THR A 61 1.35 9.37 6.51
N ARG A 62 0.41 9.99 7.24
CA ARG A 62 -0.99 10.18 6.83
C ARG A 62 -1.12 10.11 5.31
N LEU A 63 -1.97 9.19 4.81
CA LEU A 63 -2.39 9.21 3.41
C LEU A 63 -2.95 10.59 3.09
N GLN A 64 -2.26 11.36 2.26
CA GLN A 64 -2.85 12.56 1.68
C GLN A 64 -4.00 12.11 0.80
N VAL A 65 -5.21 12.46 1.23
CA VAL A 65 -6.40 12.48 0.38
C VAL A 65 -6.04 13.29 -0.87
N VAL A 66 -6.05 12.64 -2.03
CA VAL A 66 -6.14 13.34 -3.31
C VAL A 66 -7.57 13.88 -3.40
N SER A 67 -7.77 15.06 -2.83
CA SER A 67 -8.88 15.93 -3.19
C SER A 67 -8.55 16.56 -4.55
N SER A 68 -8.73 15.76 -5.59
CA SER A 68 -8.82 16.23 -6.97
C SER A 68 -10.13 15.71 -7.55
N VAL A 69 -11.24 16.09 -6.91
CA VAL A 69 -12.54 16.07 -7.58
C VAL A 69 -12.42 17.06 -8.72
N ALA A 70 -12.36 16.53 -9.95
CA ALA A 70 -12.56 17.35 -11.13
C ALA A 70 -14.01 17.81 -11.12
N GLU A 71 -14.22 19.04 -10.65
CA GLU A 71 -15.52 19.69 -10.62
C GLU A 71 -16.01 19.83 -12.08
N VAL A 72 -17.05 19.10 -12.42
CA VAL A 72 -17.72 19.23 -13.72
C VAL A 72 -18.65 20.44 -13.62
N PRO A 73 -18.41 21.56 -14.35
CA PRO A 73 -19.27 22.73 -14.25
C PRO A 73 -20.62 22.43 -14.89
N SER A 74 -21.61 22.14 -14.04
CA SER A 74 -23.01 22.10 -14.40
C SER A 74 -23.52 23.51 -14.67
N ASN A 75 -23.44 23.95 -15.94
CA ASN A 75 -24.02 25.22 -16.36
C ASN A 75 -25.55 25.14 -16.36
N GLY A 76 -26.14 25.40 -15.20
CA GLY A 76 -27.57 25.59 -15.03
C GLY A 76 -28.08 26.81 -15.79
N THR A 77 -29.00 26.56 -16.72
CA THR A 77 -30.16 27.37 -17.11
C THR A 77 -30.18 28.83 -16.67
N HIS A 78 -29.99 29.77 -17.60
CA HIS A 78 -30.36 31.17 -17.40
C HIS A 78 -31.55 31.57 -18.29
N LEU A 79 -32.68 31.84 -17.63
CA LEU A 79 -33.96 32.21 -18.24
C LEU A 79 -33.91 33.64 -18.81
N LYS A 80 -34.04 33.78 -20.15
CA LYS A 80 -34.46 34.93 -20.98
C LYS A 80 -34.84 34.34 -22.37
N GLN A 81 -35.76 34.86 -23.19
CA GLN A 81 -36.74 35.95 -23.17
C GLN A 81 -38.00 35.43 -23.93
N SER A 82 -39.24 35.81 -23.62
CA SER A 82 -39.97 37.05 -23.97
C SER A 82 -40.13 37.33 -25.48
N VAL A 83 -41.37 37.62 -25.90
CA VAL A 83 -41.86 38.02 -27.25
C VAL A 83 -41.99 36.85 -28.26
N ALA A 84 -43.08 36.69 -29.04
CA ALA A 84 -44.32 37.48 -29.23
C ALA A 84 -45.58 36.61 -29.08
#